data_AF-A0A969ANL2-F1
#
_entry.id   AF-A0A969ANL2-F1
#
_cell.length_a   1.000
_cell.length_b   1.000
_cell.length_c   1.000
_cell.angle_alpha   90.00
_cell.angle_beta   90.00
_cell.angle_gamma   90.00
#
_symmetry.space_group_name_H-M   'P 1'
#
loop_
_entity.id
_entity.type
_entity.pdbx_description
1 polymer ?
#
loop_
_entity_poly.entity_id
_entity_poly.type
_entity_poly.pdbx_seq_one_letter_code
_entity_poly.pdbx_strand_id
1 'polypeptide(L)'
;MRLSEQDKSPKAHETLADYIHRLRKQLGLSQQQVALKAGIHPQSLGKLERGKTSRLNRKTQRGLAYALQIPGEYLDAVVRGETLSTAQTLKFCPRCWKAGIPPEPEWLNPRAHFCFECGASLTEHCPKCDAAITSLKHRFCPFCGTCYTAKNTEENP
;
A
#
# COMPACT_ATOMS: atom_id res chain seq x y z
N MET A 1 20.37 0.97 -9.53
CA MET A 1 19.64 -0.28 -9.20
C MET A 1 18.22 0.09 -8.80
N ARG A 2 17.19 -0.45 -9.46
CA ARG A 2 15.79 -0.16 -9.17
C ARG A 2 15.24 -1.33 -8.35
N LEU A 3 14.85 -1.07 -7.10
CA LEU A 3 14.26 -2.08 -6.22
C LEU A 3 12.82 -2.37 -6.63
N SER A 4 12.42 -3.64 -6.61
CA SER A 4 11.03 -4.05 -6.81
C SER A 4 10.17 -3.62 -5.60
N GLU A 5 8.84 -3.56 -5.76
CA GLU A 5 7.96 -3.22 -4.63
C GLU A 5 8.03 -4.26 -3.50
N GLN A 6 8.24 -5.54 -3.83
CA GLN A 6 8.40 -6.60 -2.85
C GLN A 6 9.66 -6.41 -2.01
N ASP A 7 10.78 -5.97 -2.62
CA ASP A 7 12.01 -5.68 -1.88
C ASP A 7 11.85 -4.53 -0.90
N LYS A 8 10.97 -3.57 -1.21
CA LYS A 8 10.73 -2.40 -0.37
C LYS A 8 9.82 -2.70 0.81
N SER A 9 9.03 -3.77 0.76
CA SER A 9 8.09 -4.09 1.83
C SER A 9 8.80 -4.41 3.16
N PRO A 10 8.23 -4.00 4.30
CA PRO A 10 8.65 -4.46 5.62
C PRO A 10 8.53 -5.97 5.76
N LYS A 11 9.55 -6.63 6.31
CA LYS A 11 9.46 -8.05 6.63
C LYS A 11 8.79 -8.26 7.98
N ALA A 12 8.20 -9.44 8.18
CA ALA A 12 7.64 -9.81 9.47
C ALA A 12 8.73 -9.75 10.56
N HIS A 13 8.42 -9.06 11.67
CA HIS A 13 9.30 -8.85 12.82
C HIS A 13 10.61 -8.08 12.53
N GLU A 14 10.72 -7.38 11.41
CA GLU A 14 11.87 -6.54 11.12
C GLU A 14 11.85 -5.28 11.98
N THR A 15 12.98 -4.96 12.62
CA THR A 15 13.08 -3.72 13.41
C THR A 15 13.27 -2.51 12.48
N LEU A 16 12.97 -1.31 13.00
CA LEU A 16 13.23 -0.06 12.26
C LEU A 16 14.71 0.06 11.83
N ALA A 17 15.62 -0.37 12.71
CA ALA A 17 17.05 -0.33 12.45
C ALA A 17 17.43 -1.23 11.27
N ASP A 18 16.97 -2.47 11.29
CA ASP A 18 17.23 -3.47 10.26
C ASP A 18 16.63 -3.06 8.93
N TYR A 19 15.39 -2.55 8.95
CA TYR A 19 14.66 -2.09 7.76
C TYR A 19 15.38 -0.94 7.06
N ILE A 20 15.78 0.10 7.80
CA ILE A 20 16.54 1.24 7.25
C ILE A 20 17.89 0.77 6.71
N HIS A 21 18.61 -0.07 7.47
CA HIS A 21 19.92 -0.56 7.08
C HIS A 21 19.87 -1.36 5.78
N ARG A 22 18.91 -2.28 5.67
CA ARG A 22 18.69 -3.13 4.50
C ARG A 22 18.40 -2.29 3.26
N LEU A 23 17.41 -1.40 3.31
CA LEU A 23 17.05 -0.56 2.17
C LEU A 23 18.21 0.33 1.73
N ARG A 24 18.93 0.92 2.69
CA ARG A 24 20.10 1.74 2.38
C ARG A 24 21.16 0.94 1.62
N LYS A 25 21.48 -0.27 2.09
CA LYS A 25 22.47 -1.15 1.45
C LYS A 25 22.02 -1.60 0.05
N GLN A 26 20.75 -1.94 -0.11
CA GLN A 26 20.15 -2.28 -1.40
C GLN A 26 20.19 -1.12 -2.42
N LEU A 27 20.08 0.12 -1.95
CA LEU A 27 20.24 1.32 -2.77
C LEU A 27 21.71 1.72 -3.01
N GLY A 28 22.68 1.02 -2.41
CA GLY A 28 24.10 1.36 -2.50
C GLY A 28 24.48 2.69 -1.83
N LEU A 29 23.69 3.16 -0.86
CA LEU A 29 23.89 4.47 -0.23
C LEU A 29 24.72 4.36 1.06
N SER A 30 25.54 5.38 1.32
CA SER A 30 26.18 5.58 2.63
C SER A 30 25.21 6.19 3.63
N GLN A 31 25.52 6.08 4.93
CA GLN A 31 24.73 6.73 5.98
C GLN A 31 24.68 8.25 5.77
N GLN A 32 25.79 8.85 5.37
CA GLN A 32 25.87 10.29 5.12
C GLN A 32 24.97 10.72 3.95
N GLN A 33 24.91 9.92 2.88
CA GLN A 33 24.03 10.20 1.73
C GLN A 33 22.55 10.11 2.11
N VAL A 34 22.14 9.09 2.88
CA VAL A 34 20.74 8.98 3.34
C VAL A 34 20.39 10.12 4.29
N ALA A 35 21.27 10.45 5.22
CA ALA A 35 21.04 11.54 6.18
C ALA A 35 20.85 12.89 5.47
N LEU A 36 21.72 13.20 4.50
CA LEU A 36 21.62 14.39 3.67
C LEU A 36 20.30 14.43 2.88
N LYS A 37 19.94 13.34 2.19
CA LYS A 37 18.69 13.23 1.42
C LYS A 37 17.45 13.35 2.31
N ALA A 38 17.51 12.82 3.53
CA ALA A 38 16.42 12.85 4.50
C ALA A 38 16.34 14.17 5.28
N GLY A 39 17.31 15.09 5.11
CA GLY A 39 17.38 16.33 5.88
C GLY A 39 17.57 16.11 7.38
N ILE A 40 18.32 15.07 7.76
CA ILE A 40 18.64 14.76 9.17
C ILE A 40 20.15 14.71 9.40
N HIS A 41 20.56 14.85 10.66
CA HIS A 41 21.97 14.77 11.03
C HIS A 41 22.51 13.33 10.84
N PRO A 42 23.73 13.12 10.30
CA PRO A 42 24.31 11.79 10.11
C PRO A 42 24.35 10.94 11.39
N GLN A 43 24.63 11.58 12.53
CA GLN A 43 24.63 10.91 13.83
C GLN A 43 23.24 10.40 14.24
N SER A 44 22.17 11.10 13.84
CA SER A 44 20.80 10.66 14.09
C SER A 44 20.50 9.38 13.31
N LEU A 45 20.89 9.32 12.03
CA LEU A 45 20.77 8.10 11.24
C LEU A 45 21.59 6.95 11.86
N GLY A 46 22.81 7.22 12.31
CA GLY A 46 23.63 6.22 13.00
C GLY A 46 23.06 5.75 14.35
N LYS A 47 22.21 6.53 15.02
CA LYS A 47 21.46 6.07 16.21
C LYS A 47 20.27 5.20 15.81
N LEU A 48 19.56 5.56 14.74
CA LEU A 48 18.45 4.78 14.19
C LEU A 48 18.92 3.38 13.74
N GLU A 49 19.97 3.29 12.91
CA GLU A 49 20.49 2.00 12.40
C GLU A 49 21.12 1.11 13.49
N ARG A 50 21.40 1.65 14.68
CA ARG A 50 21.87 0.86 15.84
C ARG A 50 20.75 0.54 16.83
N GLY A 51 19.50 0.85 16.50
CA GLY A 51 18.35 0.62 17.38
C GLY A 51 18.31 1.50 18.64
N LYS A 52 19.19 2.51 18.76
CA LYS A 52 19.19 3.45 19.91
C LYS A 52 18.02 4.43 19.88
N THR A 53 17.31 4.50 18.76
CA THR A 53 16.15 5.35 18.58
C THR A 53 15.16 4.58 17.72
N SER A 54 14.00 4.26 18.29
CA SER A 54 12.92 3.54 17.63
C SER A 54 11.74 4.44 17.24
N ARG A 55 11.67 5.64 17.84
CA ARG A 55 10.62 6.63 17.56
C ARG A 55 11.08 7.63 16.52
N LEU A 56 10.26 7.83 15.50
CA LEU A 56 10.47 8.85 14.47
C LEU A 56 9.47 9.99 14.68
N ASN A 57 9.92 11.23 14.55
CA ASN A 57 8.99 12.34 14.37
C ASN A 57 8.54 12.40 12.90
N ARG A 58 7.42 13.08 12.64
CA ARG A 58 6.81 13.17 11.30
C ARG A 58 7.74 13.75 10.24
N LYS A 59 8.62 14.70 10.61
CA LYS A 59 9.58 15.32 9.67
C LYS A 59 10.66 14.32 9.26
N THR A 60 11.27 13.65 10.23
CA THR A 60 12.30 12.62 10.02
C THR A 60 11.75 11.44 9.24
N GLN A 61 10.54 10.98 9.56
CA GLN A 61 9.90 9.89 8.85
C GLN A 61 9.69 10.22 7.36
N ARG A 62 9.13 11.40 7.05
CA ARG A 62 8.95 11.85 5.66
C ARG A 62 10.28 11.97 4.91
N GLY A 63 11.31 12.51 5.57
CA GLY A 63 12.65 12.61 5.01
C GLY A 63 13.25 11.24 4.70
N LEU A 64 13.13 10.28 5.62
CA LEU A 64 13.61 8.91 5.43
C LEU A 64 12.84 8.18 4.32
N ALA A 65 11.51 8.31 4.28
CA ALA A 65 10.69 7.72 3.24
C ALA A 65 11.12 8.21 1.85
N TYR A 66 11.35 9.52 1.71
CA TYR A 66 11.87 10.13 0.51
C TYR A 66 13.27 9.60 0.14
N ALA A 67 14.21 9.61 1.09
CA ALA A 67 15.60 9.19 0.85
C ALA A 67 15.72 7.70 0.46
N LEU A 68 14.87 6.86 1.05
CA LEU A 68 14.81 5.40 0.82
C LEU A 68 13.85 5.00 -0.31
N GLN A 69 13.16 5.97 -0.94
CA GLN A 69 12.21 5.74 -2.04
C GLN A 69 11.10 4.73 -1.69
N ILE A 70 10.54 4.86 -0.48
CA ILE A 70 9.46 4.02 0.03
C ILE A 70 8.24 4.87 0.41
N PRO A 71 7.03 4.27 0.44
CA PRO A 71 5.88 4.91 1.05
C PRO A 71 6.09 5.18 2.55
N GLY A 72 5.49 6.25 3.07
CA GLY A 72 5.67 6.66 4.48
C GLY A 72 5.06 5.65 5.45
N GLU A 73 3.97 5.01 5.04
CA GLU A 73 3.25 3.96 5.75
C GLU A 73 4.13 2.73 6.06
N TYR A 74 5.17 2.47 5.28
CA TYR A 74 6.08 1.35 5.55
C TYR A 74 6.92 1.60 6.80
N LEU A 75 7.35 2.84 7.03
CA LEU A 75 8.05 3.20 8.26
C LEU A 75 7.11 3.18 9.47
N ASP A 76 5.85 3.61 9.31
CA ASP A 76 4.86 3.58 10.39
C ASP A 76 4.59 2.15 10.86
N ALA A 77 4.39 1.23 9.91
CA ALA A 77 4.11 -0.15 10.24
C ALA A 77 5.27 -0.83 10.98
N VAL A 78 6.51 -0.60 10.53
CA VAL A 78 7.71 -1.12 11.19
C VAL A 78 7.86 -0.54 12.61
N VAL A 79 7.59 0.75 12.80
CA VAL A 79 7.62 1.38 14.13
C VAL A 79 6.56 0.80 15.07
N ARG A 80 5.39 0.45 14.53
CA ARG A 80 4.28 -0.16 15.30
C ARG A 80 4.43 -1.66 15.52
N GLY A 81 5.36 -2.30 14.82
CA GLY A 81 5.47 -3.77 14.79
C GLY A 81 4.30 -4.44 14.07
N GLU A 82 3.58 -3.68 13.24
CA GLU A 82 2.50 -4.21 12.42
C GLU A 82 3.11 -4.85 11.17
N THR A 83 2.76 -6.12 10.91
CA THR A 83 2.98 -6.70 9.59
C THR A 83 2.08 -5.94 8.63
N LEU A 84 2.65 -5.19 7.68
CA LEU A 84 1.88 -4.72 6.54
C LEU A 84 1.39 -5.95 5.80
N SER A 85 0.16 -6.33 6.09
CA SER A 85 -0.58 -7.28 5.29
C SER A 85 -0.68 -6.66 3.91
N THR A 86 0.13 -7.16 2.98
CA THR A 86 -0.12 -7.04 1.54
C THR A 86 -1.38 -7.85 1.16
N ALA A 87 -2.44 -7.79 1.97
CA ALA A 87 -3.78 -7.99 1.49
C ALA A 87 -4.02 -6.83 0.54
N GLN A 88 -3.66 -7.03 -0.74
CA GLN A 88 -4.14 -6.21 -1.83
C GLN A 88 -5.65 -6.19 -1.68
N THR A 89 -6.21 -5.08 -1.19
CA THR A 89 -7.65 -4.97 -1.09
C THR A 89 -8.17 -5.02 -2.51
N LEU A 90 -8.93 -6.07 -2.81
CA LEU A 90 -9.48 -6.30 -4.15
C LEU A 90 -10.49 -5.19 -4.43
N LYS A 91 -10.01 -4.16 -5.12
CA LYS A 91 -10.83 -3.06 -5.63
C LYS A 91 -11.32 -3.38 -7.02
N PHE A 92 -12.56 -3.04 -7.31
CA PHE A 92 -13.10 -3.07 -8.66
C PHE A 92 -14.11 -1.94 -8.88
N CYS A 93 -14.38 -1.65 -10.15
CA CYS A 93 -15.43 -0.73 -10.51
C CYS A 93 -16.79 -1.45 -10.59
N PRO A 94 -17.81 -1.08 -9.81
CA PRO A 94 -19.14 -1.72 -9.88
C PRO A 94 -19.90 -1.43 -11.17
N ARG A 95 -19.42 -0.50 -12.01
CA ARG A 95 -20.02 -0.18 -13.31
C ARG A 95 -19.33 -0.89 -14.47
N CYS A 96 -18.00 -0.95 -14.47
CA CYS A 96 -17.22 -1.47 -15.58
C CYS A 96 -16.83 -2.95 -15.44
N TRP A 97 -16.77 -3.48 -14.22
CA TRP A 97 -16.32 -4.85 -13.99
C TRP A 97 -17.29 -5.88 -14.55
N LYS A 98 -16.75 -6.94 -15.17
CA LYS A 98 -17.51 -8.10 -15.67
C LYS A 98 -17.02 -9.37 -15.00
N ALA A 99 -17.96 -10.20 -14.57
CA ALA A 99 -17.65 -11.45 -13.89
C ALA A 99 -16.87 -12.42 -14.77
N GLY A 100 -15.87 -13.08 -14.19
CA GLY A 100 -14.99 -14.01 -14.91
C GLY A 100 -13.81 -13.35 -15.63
N ILE A 101 -13.74 -12.02 -15.66
CA ILE A 101 -12.57 -11.27 -16.12
C ILE A 101 -11.84 -10.75 -14.87
N PRO A 102 -10.51 -10.94 -14.75
CA PRO A 102 -9.76 -10.31 -13.67
C PRO A 102 -9.94 -8.78 -13.74
N PRO A 103 -9.99 -8.09 -12.59
CA PRO A 103 -10.01 -6.64 -12.58
C PRO A 103 -8.77 -6.08 -13.30
N GLU A 104 -8.93 -4.90 -13.91
CA GLU A 104 -7.82 -4.21 -14.56
C GLU A 104 -6.67 -3.96 -13.57
N PRO A 105 -5.40 -4.18 -13.97
CA PRO A 105 -4.24 -3.99 -13.10
C PRO A 105 -4.18 -2.61 -12.44
N GLU A 106 -4.70 -1.58 -13.12
CA GLU A 106 -4.76 -0.20 -12.64
C GLU A 106 -5.65 -0.05 -11.39
N TRP A 107 -6.70 -0.87 -11.25
CA TRP A 107 -7.55 -0.88 -10.06
C TRP A 107 -6.84 -1.50 -8.85
N LEU A 108 -5.85 -2.38 -9.09
CA LEU A 108 -5.03 -2.99 -8.04
C LEU A 108 -3.96 -2.03 -7.49
N ASN A 109 -3.80 -0.84 -8.06
CA ASN A 109 -2.91 0.17 -7.52
C ASN A 109 -3.43 0.66 -6.16
N PRO A 110 -2.62 0.67 -5.08
CA PRO A 110 -3.05 1.15 -3.77
C PRO A 110 -3.63 2.57 -3.78
N ARG A 111 -3.14 3.43 -4.69
CA ARG A 111 -3.58 4.83 -4.86
C ARG A 111 -4.78 5.00 -5.79
N ALA A 112 -5.29 3.92 -6.40
CA ALA A 112 -6.50 4.00 -7.20
C ALA A 112 -7.71 4.13 -6.28
N HIS A 113 -8.45 5.23 -6.45
CA HIS A 113 -9.72 5.50 -5.77
C HIS A 113 -10.90 5.54 -6.75
N PHE A 114 -10.63 5.77 -8.04
CA PHE A 114 -11.63 5.92 -9.09
C PHE A 114 -11.29 5.06 -10.31
N CYS A 115 -12.32 4.62 -11.03
CA CYS A 115 -12.18 3.90 -12.28
C CYS A 115 -11.64 4.83 -13.38
N PHE A 116 -10.59 4.41 -14.08
CA PHE A 116 -10.00 5.19 -15.17
C PHE A 116 -10.92 5.30 -16.39
N GLU A 117 -11.87 4.37 -16.55
CA GLU A 117 -12.79 4.32 -17.70
C GLU A 117 -14.04 5.18 -17.46
N CYS A 118 -14.75 4.97 -16.33
CA CYS A 118 -16.03 5.64 -16.08
C CYS A 118 -16.02 6.68 -14.95
N GLY A 119 -14.90 6.86 -14.26
CA GLY A 119 -14.77 7.81 -13.15
C GLY A 119 -15.47 7.42 -11.84
N ALA A 120 -16.20 6.31 -11.79
CA ALA A 120 -16.87 5.87 -10.56
C ALA A 120 -15.87 5.43 -9.49
N SER A 121 -16.21 5.64 -8.21
CA SER A 121 -15.40 5.18 -7.09
C SER A 121 -15.25 3.65 -7.11
N LEU A 122 -14.01 3.20 -6.90
CA LEU A 122 -13.73 1.78 -6.74
C LEU A 122 -14.27 1.30 -5.39
N THR A 123 -14.83 0.08 -5.36
CA THR A 123 -15.32 -0.54 -4.14
C THR A 123 -14.56 -1.81 -3.82
N GLU A 124 -14.44 -2.08 -2.53
CA GLU A 124 -13.86 -3.29 -1.95
C GLU A 124 -14.85 -4.01 -1.00
N HIS A 125 -16.05 -3.44 -0.84
CA HIS A 125 -17.13 -3.96 0.00
C HIS A 125 -18.41 -4.15 -0.82
N CYS A 126 -19.25 -5.07 -0.36
CA CYS A 126 -20.57 -5.29 -0.94
C CYS A 126 -21.44 -4.03 -0.77
N PRO A 127 -22.08 -3.51 -1.83
CA PRO A 127 -22.89 -2.29 -1.74
C PRO A 127 -24.17 -2.44 -0.89
N LYS A 128 -24.57 -3.66 -0.53
CA LYS A 128 -25.76 -3.91 0.30
C LYS A 128 -25.44 -4.25 1.74
N CYS A 129 -24.55 -5.21 1.98
CA CYS A 129 -24.29 -5.73 3.33
C CYS A 129 -22.91 -5.35 3.88
N ASP A 130 -22.15 -4.54 3.15
CA ASP A 130 -20.81 -4.05 3.54
C ASP A 130 -19.76 -5.14 3.81
N ALA A 131 -20.06 -6.41 3.48
CA ALA A 131 -19.09 -7.48 3.61
C ALA A 131 -17.90 -7.26 2.65
N ALA A 132 -16.67 -7.45 3.16
CA ALA A 132 -15.45 -7.34 2.38
C ALA A 132 -15.42 -8.36 1.23
N ILE A 133 -14.96 -7.91 0.06
CA ILE A 133 -14.94 -8.72 -1.15
C ILE A 133 -13.61 -9.48 -1.23
N THR A 134 -13.70 -10.79 -1.06
CA THR A 134 -12.54 -11.70 -1.01
C THR A 134 -12.19 -12.32 -2.36
N SER A 135 -13.11 -12.28 -3.34
CA SER A 135 -12.89 -12.84 -4.67
C SER A 135 -13.79 -12.19 -5.72
N LEU A 136 -13.18 -11.80 -6.84
CA LEU A 136 -13.88 -11.35 -8.06
C LEU A 136 -14.07 -12.48 -9.08
N LYS A 137 -14.08 -13.74 -8.64
CA LYS A 137 -14.46 -14.86 -9.51
C LYS A 137 -15.96 -14.92 -9.75
N HIS A 138 -16.75 -14.47 -8.77
CA HIS A 138 -18.21 -14.57 -8.76
C HIS A 138 -18.86 -13.19 -8.75
N ARG A 139 -20.01 -13.06 -9.42
CA ARG A 139 -20.74 -11.79 -9.58
C ARG A 139 -21.64 -11.38 -8.41
N PHE A 140 -21.86 -12.29 -7.47
CA PHE A 140 -22.76 -12.11 -6.35
C PHE A 140 -22.02 -12.19 -5.02
N CYS A 141 -22.50 -11.44 -4.04
CA CYS A 141 -22.05 -11.54 -2.65
C CYS A 141 -22.43 -12.90 -2.05
N PRO A 142 -21.48 -13.63 -1.43
CA PRO A 142 -21.77 -14.92 -0.80
C PRO A 142 -22.62 -14.82 0.47
N PHE A 143 -22.69 -13.63 1.09
CA PHE A 143 -23.42 -13.42 2.34
C PHE A 143 -24.85 -12.91 2.13
N CYS A 144 -25.06 -12.00 1.18
CA CYS A 144 -26.38 -11.37 0.97
C CYS A 144 -26.99 -11.59 -0.43
N GLY A 145 -26.28 -12.31 -1.31
CA GLY A 145 -26.75 -12.63 -2.67
C GLY A 145 -26.81 -11.45 -3.64
N THR A 146 -26.39 -10.25 -3.23
CA THR A 146 -26.50 -9.05 -4.08
C THR A 146 -25.44 -9.06 -5.18
N CYS A 147 -25.84 -8.67 -6.39
CA CYS A 147 -24.92 -8.50 -7.50
C CYS A 147 -23.98 -7.33 -7.23
N TYR A 148 -22.69 -7.50 -7.49
CA TYR A 148 -21.71 -6.44 -7.32
C TYR A 148 -21.84 -5.34 -8.37
N THR A 149 -22.38 -5.67 -9.55
CA THR A 149 -22.62 -4.69 -10.61
C THR A 149 -24.02 -4.11 -10.49
N ALA A 150 -24.11 -2.78 -10.59
CA ALA A 150 -25.39 -2.10 -10.72
C ALA A 150 -25.87 -2.27 -12.16
N LYS A 151 -27.00 -2.96 -12.38
CA LYS A 151 -27.69 -2.87 -13.67
C LYS A 151 -28.25 -1.45 -13.78
N ASN A 152 -27.78 -0.67 -14.75
CA ASN A 152 -28.53 0.52 -15.19
C ASN A 152 -29.93 0.04 -15.55
N THR A 153 -30.90 0.42 -14.74
CA THR A 153 -32.31 0.26 -15.07
C THR A 153 -32.68 1.49 -15.88
N GLU A 154 -32.26 1.49 -17.14
CA GLU A 154 -32.88 2.30 -18.19
C GLU A 154 -33.64 1.32 -19.11
N GLU A 155 -34.64 0.67 -18.54
CA GLU A 155 -35.81 0.25 -19.30
C GLU A 155 -36.85 1.35 -19.11
N ASN A 156 -37.18 2.07 -20.17
CA ASN A 156 -38.49 2.69 -20.31
C ASN A 156 -38.78 2.93 -21.79
N PRO A 157 -40.05 2.94 -22.19
CA PRO A 157 -40.73 1.86 -22.92
C PRO A 157 -40.74 2.06 -24.45
#